data_AF-A0A3B9WPM9-F1
#
_entry.id   AF-A0A3B9WPM9-F1
#
_cell.length_a   1.000
_cell.length_b   1.000
_cell.length_c   1.000
_cell.angle_alpha   90.00
_cell.angle_beta   90.00
_cell.angle_gamma   90.00
#
_symmetry.space_group_name_H-M   'P 1'
#
loop_
_entity.id
_entity.type
_entity.pdbx_description
1 polymer ?
#
loop_
_entity_poly.entity_id
_entity_poly.type
_entity_poly.pdbx_seq_one_letter_code
_entity_poly.pdbx_strand_id
1 'polypeptide(L)'
;TYANPGGGSGKGKTDFFSNLTDFGGSDSAVSSSQSGSTSFNWVYVPYVAGGISVAYRLDEIKGSTLSLTIPTVAGIFDGTIKKWNDPAIVADMKANPIWANSTKKSKYKGASTLWTTTSTRAATLTVTLTPAALKSAKGKKIEVLEGKKSIKTATVASKGQIAIRLTTKAAVYTVKVNGKEVAKYAIATPTLPDKTITVVYRSDGSGTTNNFIKPLNAANPKWTVNDAFTTAIPGGSSAVARLGAAFQGQSGSANASNAIANTNGSIGYTEVSFVTDASRAAKGMASANIKNAAGKYVAPTAAAVSSMISNSDVDAKGFVTFNFKQTTNSTAYPFVAVTYALGRTAVSSKAIVVSDYLKWILSTYAPAAAESLGYAPLSGAILTIAKNNAMRVGSGN
;
A
#
# COMPACT_ATOMS: atom_id res chain seq x y z
N THR A 1 -17.60 -1.70 -23.92
CA THR A 1 -16.94 -1.90 -22.61
C THR A 1 -15.45 -2.00 -22.85
N TYR A 2 -14.63 -1.15 -22.22
CA TYR A 2 -13.17 -1.32 -22.25
C TYR A 2 -12.80 -2.37 -21.20
N ALA A 3 -12.40 -3.56 -21.63
CA ALA A 3 -11.78 -4.51 -20.73
C ALA A 3 -10.28 -4.19 -20.70
N ASN A 4 -9.79 -3.61 -19.60
CA ASN A 4 -8.35 -3.56 -19.37
C ASN A 4 -7.89 -5.00 -19.13
N PRO A 5 -7.11 -5.63 -20.04
CA PRO A 5 -6.77 -7.04 -19.92
C PRO A 5 -5.88 -7.32 -18.70
N GLY A 6 -5.28 -6.29 -18.08
CA GLY A 6 -4.26 -6.48 -17.04
C GLY A 6 -3.03 -7.23 -17.57
N GLY A 7 -2.06 -7.51 -16.70
CA GLY A 7 -0.86 -8.30 -17.04
C GLY A 7 0.49 -7.61 -16.84
N GLY A 8 0.51 -6.49 -16.10
CA GLY A 8 1.74 -5.82 -15.69
C GLY A 8 2.28 -4.80 -16.69
N SER A 9 3.18 -3.95 -16.22
CA SER A 9 3.76 -2.86 -17.02
C SER A 9 4.55 -3.38 -18.22
N GLY A 10 5.20 -4.54 -18.11
CA GLY A 10 5.90 -5.17 -19.23
C GLY A 10 4.96 -5.50 -20.40
N LYS A 11 3.79 -6.08 -20.10
CA LYS A 11 2.76 -6.36 -21.10
C LYS A 11 2.15 -5.09 -21.67
N GLY A 12 1.79 -4.13 -20.82
CA GLY A 12 1.22 -2.84 -21.27
C GLY A 12 2.13 -2.06 -22.21
N LYS A 13 3.45 -2.10 -21.97
CA LYS A 13 4.46 -1.56 -22.90
C LYS A 13 4.49 -2.35 -24.21
N THR A 14 4.59 -3.67 -24.13
CA THR A 14 4.71 -4.56 -25.31
C THR A 14 3.49 -4.46 -26.23
N ASP A 15 2.29 -4.49 -25.68
CA ASP A 15 1.03 -4.42 -26.44
C ASP A 15 0.90 -3.07 -27.17
N PHE A 16 1.28 -1.97 -26.51
CA PHE A 16 1.24 -0.63 -27.09
C PHE A 16 2.16 -0.50 -28.31
N PHE A 17 3.41 -0.95 -28.19
CA PHE A 17 4.39 -0.91 -29.28
C PHE A 17 4.09 -1.95 -30.37
N SER A 18 3.37 -3.03 -30.05
CA SER A 18 2.87 -4.02 -31.01
C SER A 18 1.55 -3.61 -31.67
N ASN A 19 1.06 -2.39 -31.43
CA ASN A 19 -0.20 -1.87 -31.97
C ASN A 19 -1.45 -2.71 -31.61
N LEU A 20 -1.43 -3.36 -30.46
CA LEU A 20 -2.56 -4.15 -29.94
C LEU A 20 -3.52 -3.31 -29.10
N THR A 21 -3.07 -2.14 -28.62
CA THR A 21 -3.87 -1.22 -27.83
C THR A 21 -3.73 0.23 -28.32
N ASP A 22 -4.77 1.03 -28.10
CA ASP A 22 -4.77 2.45 -28.46
C ASP A 22 -3.92 3.31 -27.50
N PHE A 23 -3.71 2.83 -26.27
CA PHE A 23 -2.75 3.35 -25.30
C PHE A 23 -2.16 2.23 -24.45
N GLY A 24 -0.97 2.44 -23.90
CA GLY A 24 -0.33 1.54 -22.94
C GLY A 24 -0.47 2.04 -21.50
N GLY A 25 -0.29 1.15 -20.53
CA GLY A 25 -0.18 1.51 -19.10
C GLY A 25 1.11 0.96 -18.49
N SER A 26 1.83 1.79 -17.73
CA SER A 26 3.11 1.41 -17.13
C SER A 26 3.40 2.23 -15.88
N ASP A 27 3.97 1.60 -14.84
CA ASP A 27 4.50 2.31 -13.66
C ASP A 27 6.03 2.50 -13.76
N SER A 28 6.62 2.13 -14.90
CA SER A 28 8.06 2.08 -15.15
C SER A 28 8.39 2.67 -16.51
N ALA A 29 9.62 3.15 -16.67
CA ALA A 29 10.09 3.60 -17.97
C ALA A 29 10.08 2.46 -19.01
N VAL A 30 9.73 2.81 -20.23
CA VAL A 30 9.97 2.03 -21.44
C VAL A 30 11.47 2.01 -21.70
N SER A 31 12.03 0.80 -21.78
CA SER A 31 13.40 0.58 -22.24
C SER A 31 13.47 0.61 -23.77
N SER A 32 14.66 0.89 -24.32
CA SER A 32 14.90 0.87 -25.77
C SER A 32 14.55 -0.48 -26.41
N SER A 33 14.80 -1.59 -25.72
CA SER A 33 14.42 -2.93 -26.18
C SER A 33 12.91 -3.15 -26.24
N GLN A 34 12.14 -2.47 -25.38
CA GLN A 34 10.67 -2.56 -25.36
C GLN A 34 10.01 -1.69 -26.43
N SER A 35 10.55 -0.49 -26.67
CA SER A 35 10.10 0.33 -27.79
C SER A 35 10.51 -0.26 -29.13
N GLY A 36 11.65 -0.96 -29.19
CA GLY A 36 12.22 -1.43 -30.44
C GLY A 36 12.51 -0.28 -31.41
N SER A 37 12.39 -0.53 -32.71
CA SER A 37 12.47 0.49 -33.77
C SER A 37 11.11 1.16 -34.04
N THR A 38 10.43 1.62 -32.98
CA THR A 38 9.04 2.12 -33.10
C THR A 38 8.89 3.12 -34.25
N SER A 39 7.90 2.90 -35.12
CA SER A 39 7.65 3.75 -36.30
C SER A 39 6.80 4.99 -36.01
N PHE A 40 6.32 5.17 -34.78
CA PHE A 40 5.41 6.26 -34.41
C PHE A 40 5.92 7.05 -33.19
N ASN A 41 5.60 8.35 -33.19
CA ASN A 41 5.86 9.26 -32.06
C ASN A 41 4.83 9.05 -30.94
N TRP A 42 5.30 9.17 -29.69
CA TRP A 42 4.50 8.89 -28.50
C TRP A 42 4.99 9.70 -27.29
N VAL A 43 4.14 9.76 -26.24
CA VAL A 43 4.40 10.48 -24.98
C VAL A 43 3.93 9.69 -23.77
N TYR A 44 4.54 9.97 -22.61
CA TYR A 44 4.03 9.55 -21.32
C TYR A 44 3.01 10.56 -20.79
N VAL A 45 1.91 10.06 -20.23
CA VAL A 45 0.93 10.87 -19.50
C VAL A 45 0.80 10.28 -18.09
N PRO A 46 1.49 10.82 -17.06
CA PRO A 46 1.21 10.42 -15.68
C PRO A 46 -0.24 10.73 -15.36
N TYR A 47 -0.98 9.81 -14.73
CA TYR A 47 -2.42 10.04 -14.48
C TYR A 47 -2.89 9.81 -13.04
N VAL A 48 -2.17 9.01 -12.25
CA VAL A 48 -2.42 8.88 -10.81
C VAL A 48 -1.16 8.38 -10.09
N ALA A 49 -1.08 8.53 -8.77
CA ALA A 49 -0.05 7.92 -7.96
C ALA A 49 -0.65 6.94 -6.94
N GLY A 50 0.15 6.00 -6.44
CA GLY A 50 -0.31 4.99 -5.49
C GLY A 50 0.80 4.55 -4.53
N GLY A 51 0.37 4.10 -3.36
CA GLY A 51 1.26 3.47 -2.38
C GLY A 51 1.47 2.00 -2.72
N ILE A 52 2.72 1.55 -2.74
CA ILE A 52 3.06 0.14 -2.82
C ILE A 52 3.14 -0.37 -1.39
N SER A 53 2.07 -1.01 -0.94
CA SER A 53 2.03 -1.61 0.37
C SER A 53 3.05 -2.74 0.47
N VAL A 54 3.86 -2.69 1.53
CA VAL A 54 4.50 -3.89 2.09
C VAL A 54 3.41 -4.67 2.81
N ALA A 55 2.72 -5.51 2.05
CA ALA A 55 1.52 -6.19 2.48
C ALA A 55 1.85 -7.53 3.13
N TYR A 56 1.18 -7.87 4.22
CA TYR A 56 1.43 -9.11 4.95
C TYR A 56 0.13 -9.71 5.47
N ARG A 57 0.18 -10.99 5.84
CA ARG A 57 -0.79 -11.61 6.73
C ARG A 57 -0.04 -12.31 7.86
N LEU A 58 -0.33 -11.89 9.08
CA LEU A 58 0.25 -12.47 10.30
C LEU A 58 -0.81 -12.48 11.41
N ASP A 59 -1.51 -13.59 11.55
CA ASP A 59 -2.67 -13.69 12.44
C ASP A 59 -2.25 -13.60 13.92
N GLU A 60 -1.02 -14.04 14.24
CA GLU A 60 -0.47 -14.11 15.60
C GLU A 60 -0.33 -12.75 16.28
N ILE A 61 -0.20 -11.66 15.51
CA ILE A 61 -0.13 -10.30 16.07
C ILE A 61 -1.50 -9.67 16.32
N LYS A 62 -2.61 -10.40 16.07
CA LYS A 62 -3.98 -10.06 16.52
C LYS A 62 -4.48 -8.66 16.10
N GLY A 63 -4.29 -8.33 14.83
CA GLY A 63 -4.73 -7.04 14.26
C GLY A 63 -3.80 -5.87 14.52
N SER A 64 -2.69 -6.11 15.22
CA SER A 64 -1.55 -5.20 15.31
C SER A 64 -0.99 -4.85 13.93
N THR A 65 -0.59 -3.59 13.74
CA THR A 65 0.09 -3.17 12.52
C THR A 65 1.59 -3.38 12.64
N LEU A 66 2.16 -4.11 11.68
CA LEU A 66 3.60 -4.29 11.57
C LEU A 66 4.28 -2.95 11.26
N SER A 67 5.44 -2.72 11.86
CA SER A 67 6.28 -1.55 11.61
C SER A 67 7.65 -2.05 11.19
N LEU A 68 8.13 -1.59 10.03
CA LEU A 68 9.39 -2.03 9.44
C LEU A 68 10.23 -0.83 8.98
N THR A 69 11.54 -0.97 9.08
CA THR A 69 12.50 -0.08 8.40
C THR A 69 12.80 -0.60 7.00
N ILE A 70 13.28 0.28 6.11
CA ILE A 70 13.69 -0.12 4.76
C ILE A 70 14.77 -1.24 4.79
N PRO A 71 15.80 -1.19 5.67
CA PRO A 71 16.75 -2.31 5.81
C PRO A 71 16.09 -3.62 6.23
N THR A 72 15.13 -3.62 7.16
CA THR A 72 14.40 -4.84 7.54
C THR A 72 13.55 -5.37 6.39
N VAL A 73 12.89 -4.50 5.62
CA VAL A 73 12.21 -4.92 4.39
C VAL A 73 13.21 -5.54 3.42
N ALA A 74 14.36 -4.90 3.18
CA ALA A 74 15.39 -5.46 2.31
C ALA A 74 15.84 -6.85 2.78
N GLY A 75 16.10 -7.03 4.08
CA GLY A 75 16.53 -8.31 4.64
C GLY A 75 15.48 -9.42 4.53
N ILE A 76 14.20 -9.08 4.65
CA ILE A 76 13.10 -10.03 4.40
C ILE A 76 13.11 -10.46 2.93
N PHE A 77 13.19 -9.51 2.00
CA PHE A 77 13.07 -9.77 0.57
C PHE A 77 14.37 -10.26 -0.10
N ASP A 78 15.53 -10.18 0.55
CA ASP A 78 16.76 -10.88 0.11
C ASP A 78 16.96 -12.25 0.78
N GLY A 79 16.10 -12.59 1.75
CA GLY A 79 16.10 -13.86 2.45
C GLY A 79 17.12 -13.99 3.58
N THR A 80 17.77 -12.90 3.97
CA THR A 80 18.62 -12.85 5.19
C THR A 80 17.79 -12.91 6.47
N ILE A 81 16.59 -12.31 6.47
CA ILE A 81 15.60 -12.41 7.54
C ILE A 81 14.55 -13.46 7.17
N LYS A 82 14.52 -14.56 7.93
CA LYS A 82 13.73 -15.76 7.57
C LYS A 82 12.54 -16.04 8.48
N LYS A 83 12.49 -15.40 9.65
CA LYS A 83 11.50 -15.68 10.69
C LYS A 83 10.91 -14.38 11.22
N TRP A 84 9.63 -14.42 11.61
CA TRP A 84 8.92 -13.24 12.09
C TRP A 84 9.44 -12.71 13.43
N ASN A 85 10.05 -13.56 14.26
CA ASN A 85 10.70 -13.16 15.52
C ASN A 85 12.15 -12.71 15.36
N ASP A 86 12.62 -12.47 14.13
CA ASP A 86 13.97 -11.98 13.88
C ASP A 86 14.26 -10.70 14.70
N PRO A 87 15.47 -10.57 15.29
CA PRO A 87 15.83 -9.41 16.11
C PRO A 87 15.61 -8.06 15.43
N ALA A 88 15.79 -7.96 14.10
CA ALA A 88 15.56 -6.71 13.36
C ALA A 88 14.07 -6.34 13.33
N ILE A 89 13.18 -7.30 13.08
CA ILE A 89 11.73 -7.06 13.09
C ILE A 89 11.27 -6.71 14.52
N VAL A 90 11.80 -7.42 15.53
CA VAL A 90 11.52 -7.13 16.95
C VAL A 90 11.96 -5.71 17.31
N ALA A 91 13.15 -5.28 16.85
CA ALA A 91 13.66 -3.93 17.10
C ALA A 91 12.77 -2.86 16.46
N ASP A 92 12.33 -3.06 15.21
CA ASP A 92 11.44 -2.13 14.53
C ASP A 92 10.09 -2.00 15.23
N MET A 93 9.52 -3.13 15.68
CA MET A 93 8.28 -3.15 16.47
C MET A 93 8.43 -2.51 17.84
N LYS A 94 9.62 -2.56 18.46
CA LYS A 94 9.92 -1.83 19.71
C LYS A 94 10.06 -0.34 19.47
N ALA A 95 10.62 0.08 18.33
CA ALA A 95 10.79 1.47 17.95
C ALA A 95 9.47 2.17 17.59
N ASN A 96 8.43 1.42 17.25
CA ASN A 96 7.07 1.92 17.05
C ASN A 96 6.05 1.04 17.80
N PRO A 97 6.03 1.12 19.15
CA PRO A 97 5.15 0.29 19.92
C PRO A 97 3.70 0.68 19.62
N ILE A 98 2.84 -0.32 19.55
CA ILE A 98 1.46 -0.15 19.12
C ILE A 98 0.50 -0.37 20.28
N TRP A 99 -0.71 0.12 20.10
CA TRP A 99 -1.81 -0.16 21.01
C TRP A 99 -2.33 -1.58 20.77
N ALA A 100 -1.94 -2.52 21.62
CA ALA A 100 -2.31 -3.93 21.50
C ALA A 100 -3.50 -4.26 22.40
N ASN A 101 -4.46 -5.03 21.87
CA ASN A 101 -5.55 -5.59 22.67
C ASN A 101 -5.06 -6.83 23.44
N SER A 102 -5.04 -6.74 24.76
CA SER A 102 -4.66 -7.84 25.66
C SER A 102 -5.82 -8.80 25.99
N THR A 103 -7.06 -8.46 25.68
CA THR A 103 -8.23 -9.30 25.94
C THR A 103 -8.25 -10.51 25.00
N LYS A 104 -8.07 -11.72 25.53
CA LYS A 104 -8.06 -12.99 24.74
C LYS A 104 -9.41 -13.32 24.09
N LYS A 105 -10.53 -12.98 24.75
CA LYS A 105 -11.89 -13.24 24.28
C LYS A 105 -12.82 -12.16 24.78
N SER A 106 -13.60 -11.55 23.87
CA SER A 106 -14.63 -10.58 24.25
C SER A 106 -15.68 -11.23 25.17
N LYS A 107 -16.03 -10.55 26.27
CA LYS A 107 -17.14 -10.95 27.14
C LYS A 107 -18.50 -10.59 26.55
N TYR A 108 -18.54 -9.77 25.49
CA TYR A 108 -19.73 -9.53 24.67
C TYR A 108 -19.62 -10.32 23.36
N LYS A 109 -20.31 -11.47 23.28
CA LYS A 109 -20.26 -12.36 22.11
C LYS A 109 -20.62 -11.60 20.83
N GLY A 110 -19.80 -11.76 19.79
CA GLY A 110 -20.01 -11.10 18.49
C GLY A 110 -19.61 -9.62 18.46
N ALA A 111 -18.95 -9.09 19.50
CA ALA A 111 -18.27 -7.80 19.47
C ALA A 111 -16.75 -7.98 19.32
N SER A 112 -16.15 -7.16 18.46
CA SER A 112 -14.70 -6.97 18.34
C SER A 112 -14.38 -5.48 18.32
N THR A 113 -13.10 -5.15 18.50
CA THR A 113 -12.64 -3.76 18.38
C THR A 113 -11.32 -3.70 17.63
N LEU A 114 -11.05 -2.53 17.04
CA LEU A 114 -9.79 -2.19 16.41
C LEU A 114 -9.35 -0.82 16.90
N TRP A 115 -8.08 -0.69 17.28
CA TRP A 115 -7.46 0.58 17.63
C TRP A 115 -6.59 1.07 16.48
N THR A 116 -6.91 2.25 15.96
CA THR A 116 -6.15 2.90 14.90
C THR A 116 -5.51 4.17 15.45
N THR A 117 -4.20 4.17 15.62
CA THR A 117 -3.45 5.38 16.02
C THR A 117 -3.56 6.42 14.91
N THR A 118 -3.97 7.65 15.24
CA THR A 118 -4.08 8.77 14.28
C THR A 118 -3.00 9.82 14.51
N SER A 119 -2.43 9.90 15.73
CA SER A 119 -1.22 10.68 16.04
C SER A 119 -0.57 10.15 17.32
N THR A 120 0.52 10.78 17.76
CA THR A 120 1.16 10.47 19.05
C THR A 120 0.25 10.69 20.27
N ARG A 121 -0.84 11.45 20.12
CA ARG A 121 -1.79 11.78 21.20
C ARG A 121 -3.24 11.47 20.84
N ALA A 122 -3.50 10.79 19.73
CA ALA A 122 -4.85 10.53 19.25
C ALA A 122 -4.98 9.16 18.60
N ALA A 123 -6.18 8.59 18.73
CA ALA A 123 -6.55 7.35 18.09
C ALA A 123 -8.04 7.33 17.74
N THR A 124 -8.41 6.44 16.83
CA THR A 124 -9.79 6.03 16.59
C THR A 124 -9.95 4.59 17.07
N LEU A 125 -10.90 4.35 17.97
CA LEU A 125 -11.34 3.03 18.35
C LEU A 125 -12.59 2.68 17.55
N THR A 126 -12.54 1.60 16.77
CA THR A 126 -13.69 1.09 16.03
C THR A 126 -14.24 -0.13 16.75
N VAL A 127 -15.52 -0.12 17.11
CA VAL A 127 -16.25 -1.28 17.64
C VAL A 127 -17.06 -1.90 16.52
N THR A 128 -16.87 -3.20 16.27
CA THR A 128 -17.61 -3.96 15.26
C THR A 128 -18.50 -4.99 15.95
N LEU A 129 -19.76 -5.04 15.54
CA LEU A 129 -20.77 -5.97 16.02
C LEU A 129 -21.26 -6.82 14.85
N THR A 130 -21.25 -8.14 15.04
CA THR A 130 -21.98 -9.06 14.15
C THR A 130 -23.47 -8.69 14.10
N PRO A 131 -24.22 -9.05 13.04
CA PRO A 131 -25.65 -8.72 12.94
C PRO A 131 -26.48 -9.13 14.17
N ALA A 132 -26.23 -10.32 14.72
CA ALA A 132 -26.89 -10.80 15.94
C ALA A 132 -26.54 -9.94 17.17
N ALA A 133 -25.26 -9.63 17.36
CA ALA A 133 -24.79 -8.79 18.46
C ALA A 133 -25.30 -7.34 18.35
N LEU A 134 -25.41 -6.81 17.13
CA LEU A 134 -25.95 -5.48 16.86
C LEU A 134 -27.43 -5.40 17.27
N LYS A 135 -28.23 -6.40 16.88
CA LYS A 135 -29.66 -6.47 17.27
C LYS A 135 -29.84 -6.47 18.79
N SER A 136 -29.01 -7.23 19.52
CA SER A 136 -29.08 -7.28 20.99
C SER A 136 -28.49 -6.05 21.69
N ALA A 137 -27.53 -5.37 21.06
CA ALA A 137 -26.83 -4.23 21.63
C ALA A 137 -27.46 -2.87 21.24
N LYS A 138 -28.41 -2.82 20.30
CA LYS A 138 -29.01 -1.56 19.81
C LYS A 138 -29.52 -0.71 20.97
N GLY A 139 -29.11 0.57 20.99
CA GLY A 139 -29.45 1.50 22.07
C GLY A 139 -28.67 1.30 23.37
N LYS A 140 -27.82 0.27 23.48
CA LYS A 140 -26.93 0.07 24.64
C LYS A 140 -25.66 0.91 24.51
N LYS A 141 -25.02 1.11 25.65
CA LYS A 141 -23.83 1.96 25.80
C LYS A 141 -22.55 1.22 25.40
N ILE A 142 -21.67 1.94 24.71
CA ILE A 142 -20.25 1.63 24.53
C ILE A 142 -19.47 2.58 25.43
N GLU A 143 -18.52 2.05 26.19
CA GLU A 143 -17.70 2.83 27.12
C GLU A 143 -16.22 2.59 26.88
N VAL A 144 -15.44 3.67 26.85
CA VAL A 144 -13.99 3.63 26.87
C VAL A 144 -13.54 4.18 28.22
N LEU A 145 -12.78 3.38 28.96
CA LEU A 145 -12.35 3.68 30.32
C LEU A 145 -10.84 3.86 30.41
N GLU A 146 -10.40 4.88 31.15
CA GLU A 146 -9.06 5.02 31.70
C GLU A 146 -9.10 4.58 33.17
N GLY A 147 -8.53 3.41 33.46
CA GLY A 147 -8.73 2.76 34.76
C GLY A 147 -10.21 2.46 35.02
N LYS A 148 -10.81 3.09 36.05
CA LYS A 148 -12.24 3.00 36.35
C LYS A 148 -13.07 4.16 35.79
N LYS A 149 -12.43 5.20 35.25
CA LYS A 149 -13.10 6.41 34.77
C LYS A 149 -13.53 6.24 33.32
N SER A 150 -14.83 6.38 33.05
CA SER A 150 -15.33 6.49 31.68
C SER A 150 -14.91 7.83 31.08
N ILE A 151 -14.10 7.81 30.03
CA ILE A 151 -13.59 9.02 29.35
C ILE A 151 -14.33 9.33 28.04
N LYS A 152 -14.96 8.31 27.46
CA LYS A 152 -15.72 8.45 26.22
C LYS A 152 -16.83 7.42 26.18
N THR A 153 -17.98 7.81 25.67
CA THR A 153 -19.14 6.95 25.52
C THR A 153 -19.73 7.11 24.13
N ALA A 154 -20.30 6.04 23.61
CA ALA A 154 -21.12 6.07 22.41
C ALA A 154 -22.34 5.17 22.62
N THR A 155 -23.37 5.35 21.79
CA THR A 155 -24.53 4.47 21.77
C THR A 155 -24.44 3.57 20.55
N VAL A 156 -24.76 2.28 20.70
CA VAL A 156 -24.82 1.36 19.56
C VAL A 156 -25.96 1.79 18.64
N ALA A 157 -25.57 2.29 17.46
CA ALA A 157 -26.47 2.77 16.42
C ALA A 157 -27.01 1.63 15.54
N SER A 158 -27.67 1.97 14.43
CA SER A 158 -28.17 0.99 13.44
C SER A 158 -27.06 0.37 12.57
N LYS A 159 -25.87 0.97 12.53
CA LYS A 159 -24.71 0.44 11.79
C LYS A 159 -23.86 -0.43 12.71
N GLY A 160 -23.39 -1.57 12.20
CA GLY A 160 -22.59 -2.55 12.94
C GLY A 160 -21.17 -2.10 13.29
N GLN A 161 -20.70 -0.97 12.74
CA GLN A 161 -19.40 -0.37 13.06
C GLN A 161 -19.60 1.02 13.67
N ILE A 162 -18.98 1.24 14.82
CA ILE A 162 -19.03 2.51 15.56
C ILE A 162 -17.60 2.98 15.79
N ALA A 163 -17.23 4.13 15.22
CA ALA A 163 -15.93 4.75 15.40
C ALA A 163 -15.97 5.81 16.52
N ILE A 164 -15.01 5.72 17.45
CA ILE A 164 -14.89 6.59 18.61
C ILE A 164 -13.51 7.25 18.58
N ARG A 165 -13.46 8.56 18.40
CA ARG A 165 -12.20 9.33 18.46
C ARG A 165 -11.78 9.53 19.92
N LEU A 166 -10.51 9.28 20.19
CA LEU A 166 -9.88 9.30 21.51
C LEU A 166 -8.65 10.20 21.51
N THR A 167 -8.43 10.87 22.63
CA THR A 167 -7.13 11.45 22.98
C THR A 167 -6.41 10.47 23.89
N THR A 168 -5.18 10.09 23.54
CA THR A 168 -4.43 9.03 24.21
C THR A 168 -3.45 9.63 25.23
N LYS A 169 -3.87 9.67 26.50
CA LYS A 169 -3.10 10.23 27.63
C LYS A 169 -2.72 9.17 28.68
N ALA A 170 -3.51 8.11 28.82
CA ALA A 170 -3.26 7.03 29.75
C ALA A 170 -2.44 5.91 29.09
N ALA A 171 -1.86 5.02 29.91
CA ALA A 171 -1.12 3.85 29.42
C ALA A 171 -2.03 2.67 29.04
N VAL A 172 -3.26 2.62 29.56
CA VAL A 172 -4.20 1.51 29.38
C VAL A 172 -5.63 2.01 29.23
N TYR A 173 -6.36 1.44 28.26
CA TYR A 173 -7.76 1.70 27.99
C TYR A 173 -8.57 0.41 28.03
N THR A 174 -9.76 0.42 28.64
CA THR A 174 -10.71 -0.70 28.61
C THR A 174 -11.94 -0.32 27.82
N VAL A 175 -12.40 -1.19 26.93
CA VAL A 175 -13.59 -1.00 26.11
C VAL A 175 -14.68 -1.94 26.58
N LYS A 176 -15.87 -1.41 26.83
CA LYS A 176 -17.06 -2.18 27.21
C LYS A 176 -18.20 -1.94 26.25
N VAL A 177 -19.01 -2.98 26.01
CA VAL A 177 -20.31 -2.90 25.35
C VAL A 177 -21.35 -3.45 26.32
N ASN A 178 -22.35 -2.63 26.66
CA ASN A 178 -23.37 -2.96 27.64
C ASN A 178 -22.78 -3.49 28.96
N GLY A 179 -21.78 -2.78 29.50
CA GLY A 179 -21.07 -3.14 30.74
C GLY A 179 -20.10 -4.34 30.64
N LYS A 180 -20.11 -5.10 29.54
CA LYS A 180 -19.21 -6.25 29.34
C LYS A 180 -17.93 -5.83 28.63
N GLU A 181 -16.78 -6.24 29.16
CA GLU A 181 -15.48 -5.98 28.55
C GLU A 181 -15.36 -6.66 27.19
N VAL A 182 -14.99 -5.88 26.18
CA VAL A 182 -14.74 -6.35 24.81
C VAL A 182 -13.24 -6.35 24.52
N ALA A 183 -12.51 -5.36 25.01
CA ALA A 183 -11.09 -5.20 24.76
C ALA A 183 -10.37 -4.41 25.85
N LYS A 184 -9.06 -4.60 25.97
CA LYS A 184 -8.19 -3.84 26.85
C LYS A 184 -6.89 -3.52 26.12
N TYR A 185 -6.73 -2.25 25.78
CA TYR A 185 -5.61 -1.73 25.01
C TYR A 185 -4.51 -1.17 25.91
N ALA A 186 -3.28 -1.52 25.63
CA ALA A 186 -2.09 -0.92 26.21
C ALA A 186 -1.03 -0.76 25.12
N ILE A 187 -0.10 0.17 25.30
CA ILE A 187 1.10 0.20 24.46
C ILE A 187 1.89 -1.06 24.77
N ALA A 188 2.12 -1.90 23.76
CA ALA A 188 2.92 -3.10 23.88
C ALA A 188 3.65 -3.37 22.57
N THR A 189 4.79 -4.03 22.67
CA THR A 189 5.39 -4.71 21.54
C THR A 189 4.73 -6.09 21.45
N PRO A 190 4.00 -6.41 20.38
CA PRO A 190 3.46 -7.74 20.17
C PRO A 190 4.57 -8.79 20.22
N THR A 191 4.30 -9.92 20.86
CA THR A 191 5.18 -11.08 20.74
C THR A 191 5.10 -11.59 19.30
N LEU A 192 6.20 -11.46 18.57
CA LEU A 192 6.31 -11.97 17.21
C LEU A 192 6.52 -13.49 17.25
N PRO A 193 5.86 -14.27 16.37
CA PRO A 193 5.96 -15.72 16.41
C PRO A 193 7.29 -16.21 15.85
N ASP A 194 7.79 -17.33 16.38
CA ASP A 194 8.81 -18.13 15.70
C ASP A 194 8.19 -18.87 14.50
N LYS A 195 7.89 -18.10 13.44
CA LYS A 195 7.27 -18.59 12.22
C LYS A 195 8.12 -18.18 11.03
N THR A 196 8.38 -19.13 10.14
CA THR A 196 9.04 -18.87 8.85
C THR A 196 8.25 -17.87 8.03
N ILE A 197 8.96 -16.94 7.40
CA ILE A 197 8.39 -15.95 6.48
C ILE A 197 8.25 -16.56 5.10
N THR A 198 7.08 -16.38 4.47
CA THR A 198 6.89 -16.65 3.05
C THR A 198 6.84 -15.33 2.29
N VAL A 199 7.84 -15.08 1.46
CA VAL A 199 7.88 -13.91 0.57
C VAL A 199 7.06 -14.19 -0.70
N VAL A 200 6.15 -13.30 -1.03
CA VAL A 200 5.41 -13.29 -2.29
C VAL A 200 5.93 -12.16 -3.15
N TYR A 201 6.42 -12.50 -4.34
CA TYR A 201 6.95 -11.54 -5.31
C TYR A 201 6.22 -11.64 -6.65
N ARG A 202 6.42 -10.65 -7.52
CA ARG A 202 5.85 -10.65 -8.88
C ARG A 202 6.76 -11.41 -9.85
N SER A 203 6.23 -12.47 -10.48
CA SER A 203 6.99 -13.27 -11.46
C SER A 203 6.98 -12.67 -12.87
N ASP A 204 6.07 -11.73 -13.14
CA ASP A 204 5.93 -11.02 -14.41
C ASP A 204 6.64 -9.65 -14.40
N GLY A 205 6.84 -9.07 -15.60
CA GLY A 205 7.40 -7.73 -15.77
C GLY A 205 6.49 -6.65 -15.16
N SER A 206 6.90 -6.12 -14.02
CA SER A 206 6.04 -5.37 -13.12
C SER A 206 6.65 -4.01 -12.73
N GLY A 207 5.95 -2.92 -13.05
CA GLY A 207 6.30 -1.59 -12.56
C GLY A 207 6.11 -1.45 -11.04
N THR A 208 5.23 -2.27 -10.44
CA THR A 208 5.15 -2.38 -8.97
C THR A 208 6.46 -2.93 -8.40
N THR A 209 7.07 -3.93 -9.04
CA THR A 209 8.40 -4.43 -8.67
C THR A 209 9.44 -3.33 -8.78
N ASN A 210 9.49 -2.65 -9.92
CA ASN A 210 10.44 -1.55 -10.18
C ASN A 210 10.43 -0.51 -9.06
N ASN A 211 9.25 0.02 -8.75
CA ASN A 211 9.10 1.04 -7.72
C ASN A 211 9.25 0.51 -6.29
N PHE A 212 8.95 -0.77 -6.03
CA PHE A 212 9.25 -1.42 -4.75
C PHE A 212 10.77 -1.48 -4.50
N ILE A 213 11.56 -1.75 -5.54
CA ILE A 213 13.02 -1.87 -5.42
C ILE A 213 13.70 -0.51 -5.24
N LYS A 214 13.17 0.58 -5.77
CA LYS A 214 13.81 1.92 -5.70
C LYS A 214 14.29 2.31 -4.28
N PRO A 215 13.45 2.28 -3.22
CA PRO A 215 13.92 2.57 -1.87
C PRO A 215 14.89 1.50 -1.33
N LEU A 216 14.77 0.24 -1.74
CA LEU A 216 15.73 -0.82 -1.35
C LEU A 216 17.11 -0.56 -1.95
N ASN A 217 17.19 -0.17 -3.22
CA ASN A 217 18.42 0.23 -3.90
C ASN A 217 19.02 1.50 -3.29
N ALA A 218 18.19 2.50 -2.98
CA ALA A 218 18.64 3.73 -2.34
C ALA A 218 19.27 3.48 -0.96
N ALA A 219 18.77 2.48 -0.21
CA ALA A 219 19.34 2.07 1.07
C ALA A 219 20.53 1.10 0.92
N ASN A 220 20.50 0.23 -0.09
CA ASN A 220 21.50 -0.79 -0.36
C ASN A 220 21.66 -1.00 -1.89
N PRO A 221 22.71 -0.44 -2.52
CA PRO A 221 22.93 -0.51 -3.96
C PRO A 221 23.10 -1.91 -4.57
N LYS A 222 23.14 -2.98 -3.75
CA LYS A 222 23.13 -4.38 -4.23
C LYS A 222 21.82 -4.76 -4.93
N TRP A 223 20.73 -4.05 -4.63
CA TRP A 223 19.47 -4.21 -5.35
C TRP A 223 19.54 -3.52 -6.71
N THR A 224 19.06 -4.18 -7.77
CA THR A 224 19.03 -3.57 -9.11
C THR A 224 17.60 -3.15 -9.48
N VAL A 225 17.39 -1.87 -9.75
CA VAL A 225 16.07 -1.35 -10.13
C VAL A 225 15.70 -1.80 -11.53
N ASN A 226 14.71 -2.69 -11.65
CA ASN A 226 14.12 -3.14 -12.90
C ASN A 226 12.73 -3.76 -12.65
N ASP A 227 12.08 -4.25 -13.71
CA ASP A 227 10.71 -4.77 -13.64
C ASP A 227 10.63 -6.24 -13.17
N ALA A 228 11.76 -6.91 -12.92
CA ALA A 228 11.84 -8.35 -12.68
C ALA A 228 12.54 -8.67 -11.34
N PHE A 229 11.76 -9.14 -10.37
CA PHE A 229 12.24 -9.38 -9.00
C PHE A 229 13.43 -10.35 -8.96
N THR A 230 13.36 -11.41 -9.77
CA THR A 230 14.39 -12.46 -9.85
C THR A 230 15.74 -11.96 -10.36
N THR A 231 15.79 -10.81 -11.02
CA THR A 231 17.05 -10.16 -11.45
C THR A 231 17.39 -8.93 -10.61
N ALA A 232 16.42 -8.42 -9.84
CA ALA A 232 16.61 -7.27 -8.97
C ALA A 232 17.19 -7.62 -7.60
N ILE A 233 16.80 -8.79 -7.07
CA ILE A 233 17.29 -9.31 -5.79
C ILE A 233 18.80 -9.55 -5.82
N PRO A 234 19.55 -9.23 -4.75
CA PRO A 234 20.96 -9.57 -4.63
C PRO A 234 21.21 -11.07 -4.86
N GLY A 235 22.14 -11.40 -5.77
CA GLY A 235 22.42 -12.78 -6.17
C GLY A 235 21.46 -13.36 -7.23
N GLY A 236 20.50 -12.56 -7.71
CA GLY A 236 19.68 -12.84 -8.89
C GLY A 236 18.85 -14.13 -8.79
N SER A 237 18.59 -14.73 -9.95
CA SER A 237 17.66 -15.86 -10.05
C SER A 237 18.16 -17.10 -9.32
N SER A 238 19.48 -17.26 -9.22
CA SER A 238 20.10 -18.31 -8.42
C SER A 238 19.84 -18.14 -6.92
N ALA A 239 19.73 -16.90 -6.42
CA ALA A 239 19.33 -16.67 -5.03
C ALA A 239 17.88 -17.10 -4.79
N VAL A 240 16.96 -16.72 -5.67
CA VAL A 240 15.55 -17.14 -5.60
C VAL A 240 15.42 -18.66 -5.64
N ALA A 241 16.16 -19.33 -6.53
CA ALA A 241 16.17 -20.79 -6.62
C ALA A 241 16.62 -21.46 -5.30
N ARG A 242 17.65 -20.91 -4.63
CA ARG A 242 18.11 -21.41 -3.32
C ARG A 242 17.11 -21.15 -2.18
N LEU A 243 16.35 -20.06 -2.26
CA LEU A 243 15.33 -19.72 -1.26
C LEU A 243 14.08 -20.61 -1.38
N GLY A 244 13.83 -21.18 -2.56
CA GLY A 244 12.84 -22.23 -2.78
C GLY A 244 11.44 -21.83 -2.33
N ALA A 245 10.76 -22.72 -1.60
CA ALA A 245 9.36 -22.54 -1.18
C ALA A 245 9.11 -21.29 -0.30
N ALA A 246 10.15 -20.71 0.29
CA ALA A 246 10.04 -19.46 1.04
C ALA A 246 9.78 -18.24 0.13
N PHE A 247 10.01 -18.35 -1.18
CA PHE A 247 9.84 -17.27 -2.15
C PHE A 247 8.91 -17.71 -3.29
N GLN A 248 7.71 -17.14 -3.31
CA GLN A 248 6.62 -17.54 -4.20
C GLN A 248 6.34 -16.46 -5.24
N GLY A 249 6.65 -16.76 -6.50
CA GLY A 249 6.37 -15.88 -7.63
C GLY A 249 4.92 -15.96 -8.06
N GLN A 250 4.27 -14.81 -8.23
CA GLN A 250 2.89 -14.70 -8.68
C GLN A 250 2.78 -13.70 -9.84
N SER A 251 2.06 -14.08 -10.89
CA SER A 251 1.83 -13.20 -12.04
C SER A 251 0.66 -12.25 -11.77
N GLY A 252 0.90 -10.94 -11.84
CA GLY A 252 -0.09 -9.91 -11.60
C GLY A 252 -0.39 -9.62 -10.12
N SER A 253 -0.77 -8.37 -9.82
CA SER A 253 -1.06 -7.92 -8.45
C SER A 253 -2.21 -8.66 -7.78
N ALA A 254 -3.22 -9.09 -8.55
CA ALA A 254 -4.36 -9.84 -8.01
C ALA A 254 -3.93 -11.19 -7.44
N ASN A 255 -3.12 -11.96 -8.17
CA ASN A 255 -2.63 -13.27 -7.73
C ASN A 255 -1.63 -13.14 -6.59
N ALA A 256 -0.71 -12.16 -6.67
CA ALA A 256 0.21 -11.86 -5.57
C ALA A 256 -0.56 -11.52 -4.27
N SER A 257 -1.57 -10.65 -4.37
CA SER A 257 -2.39 -10.26 -3.22
C SER A 257 -3.24 -11.42 -2.68
N ASN A 258 -3.78 -12.27 -3.56
CA ASN A 258 -4.51 -13.47 -3.15
C ASN A 258 -3.59 -14.46 -2.43
N ALA A 259 -2.36 -14.67 -2.91
CA ALA A 259 -1.38 -15.53 -2.26
C ALA A 259 -1.02 -15.01 -0.86
N ILE A 260 -0.82 -13.70 -0.71
CA ILE A 260 -0.56 -13.07 0.60
C ILE A 260 -1.78 -13.27 1.53
N ALA A 261 -2.98 -12.91 1.08
CA ALA A 261 -4.18 -13.02 1.90
C ALA A 261 -4.51 -14.47 2.33
N ASN A 262 -4.20 -15.45 1.49
CA ASN A 262 -4.49 -16.85 1.77
C ASN A 262 -3.42 -17.54 2.65
N THR A 263 -2.25 -16.93 2.82
CA THR A 263 -1.10 -17.58 3.49
C THR A 263 -0.74 -16.84 4.78
N ASN A 264 -1.12 -17.38 5.93
CA ASN A 264 -0.66 -16.83 7.21
C ASN A 264 0.87 -16.97 7.35
N GLY A 265 1.54 -15.89 7.73
CA GLY A 265 3.00 -15.78 7.78
C GLY A 265 3.64 -15.24 6.49
N SER A 266 2.84 -14.82 5.51
CA SER A 266 3.35 -14.28 4.26
C SER A 266 3.50 -12.76 4.25
N ILE A 267 4.41 -12.28 3.42
CA ILE A 267 4.67 -10.87 3.14
C ILE A 267 5.01 -10.68 1.66
N GLY A 268 4.57 -9.59 1.07
CA GLY A 268 4.84 -9.26 -0.33
C GLY A 268 4.66 -7.77 -0.57
N TYR A 269 4.60 -7.38 -1.84
CA TYR A 269 4.36 -6.00 -2.24
C TYR A 269 3.24 -5.92 -3.28
N THR A 270 2.31 -5.00 -3.07
CA THR A 270 1.20 -4.74 -3.98
C THR A 270 0.71 -3.31 -3.84
N GLU A 271 0.03 -2.80 -4.85
CA GLU A 271 -0.66 -1.51 -4.74
C GLU A 271 -1.72 -1.59 -3.62
N VAL A 272 -1.85 -0.52 -2.83
CA VAL A 272 -2.62 -0.50 -1.57
C VAL A 272 -4.10 -0.84 -1.74
N SER A 273 -4.72 -0.51 -2.89
CA SER A 273 -6.13 -0.84 -3.15
C SER A 273 -6.40 -2.35 -3.09
N PHE A 274 -5.41 -3.19 -3.44
CA PHE A 274 -5.54 -4.64 -3.30
C PHE A 274 -5.58 -5.10 -1.85
N VAL A 275 -4.94 -4.37 -0.93
CA VAL A 275 -4.90 -4.66 0.50
C VAL A 275 -6.18 -4.19 1.18
N THR A 276 -6.67 -3.01 0.80
CA THR A 276 -7.89 -2.41 1.36
C THR A 276 -9.17 -2.99 0.78
N ASP A 277 -9.07 -3.81 -0.29
CA ASP A 277 -10.17 -4.64 -0.77
C ASP A 277 -10.79 -5.42 0.39
N ALA A 278 -12.12 -5.32 0.52
CA ALA A 278 -12.83 -5.86 1.67
C ALA A 278 -12.67 -7.38 1.80
N SER A 279 -12.54 -8.10 0.69
CA SER A 279 -12.41 -9.57 0.70
C SER A 279 -11.05 -10.03 1.21
N ARG A 280 -9.97 -9.31 0.87
CA ARG A 280 -8.60 -9.60 1.34
C ARG A 280 -8.36 -9.09 2.75
N ALA A 281 -8.85 -7.89 3.07
CA ALA A 281 -8.79 -7.34 4.42
C ALA A 281 -9.53 -8.26 5.43
N ALA A 282 -10.67 -8.84 5.05
CA ALA A 282 -11.41 -9.79 5.89
C ALA A 282 -10.62 -11.08 6.20
N LYS A 283 -9.61 -11.44 5.40
CA LYS A 283 -8.70 -12.58 5.65
C LYS A 283 -7.54 -12.23 6.58
N GLY A 284 -7.41 -10.98 7.00
CA GLY A 284 -6.31 -10.51 7.85
C GLY A 284 -5.09 -9.97 7.08
N MET A 285 -5.21 -9.76 5.77
CA MET A 285 -4.19 -9.06 5.00
C MET A 285 -4.15 -7.58 5.42
N ALA A 286 -2.95 -7.05 5.66
CA ALA A 286 -2.74 -5.69 6.14
C ALA A 286 -1.49 -5.07 5.51
N SER A 287 -1.37 -3.74 5.60
CA SER A 287 -0.20 -2.97 5.17
C SER A 287 0.72 -2.71 6.36
N ALA A 288 2.03 -2.91 6.19
CA ALA A 288 3.00 -2.49 7.19
C ALA A 288 3.22 -0.97 7.15
N ASN A 289 3.45 -0.37 8.32
CA ASN A 289 3.97 0.98 8.43
C ASN A 289 5.47 0.96 8.16
N ILE A 290 5.96 1.91 7.37
CA ILE A 290 7.37 1.97 7.00
C ILE A 290 8.03 3.20 7.61
N LYS A 291 9.19 3.00 8.24
CA LYS A 291 10.02 4.09 8.74
C LYS A 291 10.56 4.92 7.58
N ASN A 292 10.19 6.19 7.52
CA ASN A 292 10.70 7.14 6.55
C ASN A 292 12.01 7.80 7.01
N ALA A 293 12.59 8.65 6.17
CA ALA A 293 13.87 9.33 6.45
C ALA A 293 13.82 10.29 7.64
N ALA A 294 12.63 10.80 8.01
CA ALA A 294 12.41 11.59 9.23
C ALA A 294 12.23 10.74 10.50
N GLY A 295 12.42 9.42 10.38
CA GLY A 295 12.31 8.46 11.47
C GLY A 295 10.88 8.15 11.92
N LYS A 296 9.87 8.50 11.12
CA LYS A 296 8.45 8.22 11.42
C LYS A 296 7.98 6.98 10.67
N TYR A 297 7.19 6.15 11.34
CA TYR A 297 6.54 5.00 10.72
C TYR A 297 5.21 5.44 10.11
N VAL A 298 5.13 5.34 8.79
CA VAL A 298 4.03 5.91 7.99
C VAL A 298 3.29 4.79 7.25
N ALA A 299 1.96 4.88 7.19
CA ALA A 299 1.11 3.98 6.42
C ALA A 299 1.01 4.40 4.93
N PRO A 300 0.74 3.48 3.99
CA PRO A 300 0.61 3.80 2.56
C PRO A 300 -0.72 4.50 2.23
N THR A 301 -0.94 5.71 2.73
CA THR A 301 -2.16 6.49 2.43
C THR A 301 -1.95 7.39 1.21
N ALA A 302 -3.03 7.78 0.54
CA ALA A 302 -2.98 8.74 -0.56
C ALA A 302 -2.28 10.05 -0.15
N ALA A 303 -2.56 10.57 1.04
CA ALA A 303 -1.90 11.77 1.57
C ALA A 303 -0.38 11.56 1.78
N ALA A 304 0.05 10.40 2.28
CA ALA A 304 1.47 10.08 2.48
C ALA A 304 2.22 9.90 1.14
N VAL A 305 1.53 9.36 0.14
CA VAL A 305 2.01 9.26 -1.26
C VAL A 305 2.20 10.65 -1.86
N SER A 306 1.19 11.52 -1.76
CA SER A 306 1.30 12.92 -2.21
C SER A 306 2.44 13.64 -1.51
N SER A 307 2.60 13.46 -0.19
CA SER A 307 3.68 14.07 0.58
C SER A 307 5.08 13.67 0.09
N MET A 308 5.26 12.40 -0.28
CA MET A 308 6.51 11.89 -0.86
C MET A 308 6.81 12.54 -2.22
N ILE A 309 5.79 12.63 -3.09
CA ILE A 309 5.92 13.19 -4.45
C ILE A 309 6.20 14.68 -4.41
N SER A 310 5.53 15.45 -3.55
CA SER A 310 5.68 16.92 -3.47
C SER A 310 7.09 17.38 -3.10
N ASN A 311 7.91 16.50 -2.51
CA ASN A 311 9.31 16.77 -2.15
C ASN A 311 10.30 15.95 -2.99
N SER A 312 9.87 15.52 -4.19
CA SER A 312 10.66 14.78 -5.18
C SER A 312 10.74 15.55 -6.49
N ASP A 313 11.74 15.26 -7.31
CA ASP A 313 11.94 15.95 -8.59
C ASP A 313 11.06 15.34 -9.68
N VAL A 314 10.54 16.19 -10.58
CA VAL A 314 9.74 15.79 -11.74
C VAL A 314 10.40 16.30 -13.00
N ASP A 315 10.74 15.40 -13.93
CA ASP A 315 11.34 15.77 -15.21
C ASP A 315 10.30 16.26 -16.23
N ALA A 316 10.76 16.76 -17.38
CA ALA A 316 9.89 17.27 -18.45
C ALA A 316 8.96 16.20 -19.07
N LYS A 317 9.26 14.90 -18.91
CA LYS A 317 8.41 13.79 -19.34
C LYS A 317 7.37 13.42 -18.29
N GLY A 318 7.47 13.98 -17.08
CA GLY A 318 6.62 13.69 -15.93
C GLY A 318 7.13 12.54 -15.07
N PHE A 319 8.36 12.05 -15.30
CA PHE A 319 8.96 11.04 -14.44
C PHE A 319 9.38 11.63 -13.11
N VAL A 320 9.04 10.92 -12.04
CA VAL A 320 9.40 11.30 -10.68
C VAL A 320 10.68 10.59 -10.26
N THR A 321 11.68 11.39 -9.89
CA THR A 321 12.87 10.93 -9.16
C THR A 321 12.59 11.09 -7.67
N PHE A 322 12.19 10.00 -7.03
CA PHE A 322 11.81 10.00 -5.62
C PHE A 322 12.98 10.37 -4.71
N ASN A 323 12.81 11.39 -3.88
CA ASN A 323 13.79 11.78 -2.88
C ASN A 323 13.62 10.93 -1.61
N PHE A 324 14.42 9.87 -1.45
CA PHE A 324 14.38 9.02 -0.25
C PHE A 324 15.13 9.61 0.97
N LYS A 325 15.67 10.82 0.87
CA LYS A 325 16.46 11.49 1.92
C LYS A 325 15.70 12.65 2.59
N GLN A 326 14.37 12.65 2.55
CA GLN A 326 13.53 13.69 3.15
C GLN A 326 13.52 13.63 4.71
N THR A 327 14.61 14.07 5.35
CA THR A 327 14.82 13.95 6.81
C THR A 327 13.90 14.81 7.67
N THR A 328 13.23 15.81 7.09
CA THR A 328 12.27 16.67 7.79
C THR A 328 10.81 16.30 7.49
N ASN A 329 10.55 15.49 6.45
CA ASN A 329 9.20 15.11 6.07
C ASN A 329 8.67 13.94 6.92
N SER A 330 7.89 14.27 7.94
CA SER A 330 7.31 13.29 8.87
C SER A 330 6.14 12.46 8.30
N THR A 331 5.64 12.78 7.11
CA THR A 331 4.41 12.17 6.55
C THR A 331 4.63 11.40 5.25
N ALA A 332 5.83 11.47 4.64
CA ALA A 332 6.13 10.74 3.41
C ALA A 332 6.17 9.22 3.63
N TYR A 333 5.45 8.48 2.79
CA TYR A 333 5.61 7.03 2.66
C TYR A 333 6.63 6.71 1.55
N PRO A 334 7.62 5.82 1.78
CA PRO A 334 8.73 5.66 0.85
C PRO A 334 8.50 4.67 -0.31
N PHE A 335 7.51 3.77 -0.24
CA PHE A 335 7.22 2.84 -1.34
C PHE A 335 6.07 3.39 -2.19
N VAL A 336 6.40 4.13 -3.24
CA VAL A 336 5.44 4.89 -4.07
C VAL A 336 5.65 4.60 -5.55
N ALA A 337 4.57 4.58 -6.32
CA ALA A 337 4.60 4.61 -7.77
C ALA A 337 3.76 5.77 -8.31
N VAL A 338 4.18 6.31 -9.45
CA VAL A 338 3.32 7.07 -10.37
C VAL A 338 3.04 6.15 -11.55
N THR A 339 1.79 6.14 -12.02
CA THR A 339 1.39 5.35 -13.18
C THR A 339 1.20 6.26 -14.40
N TYR A 340 1.60 5.74 -15.55
CA TYR A 340 1.74 6.47 -16.80
C TYR A 340 0.97 5.78 -17.92
N ALA A 341 0.19 6.54 -18.65
CA ALA A 341 -0.33 6.12 -19.94
C ALA A 341 0.72 6.38 -21.03
N LEU A 342 0.79 5.50 -22.02
CA LEU A 342 1.57 5.68 -23.24
C LEU A 342 0.60 6.07 -24.35
N GLY A 343 0.71 7.29 -24.86
CA GLY A 343 -0.20 7.81 -25.88
C GLY A 343 0.53 8.14 -27.18
N ARG A 344 -0.10 7.86 -28.32
CA ARG A 344 0.43 8.23 -29.65
C ARG A 344 0.19 9.70 -29.92
N THR A 345 1.19 10.40 -30.46
CA THR A 345 1.01 11.83 -30.81
C THR A 345 0.42 12.01 -32.20
N ALA A 346 0.59 11.05 -33.11
CA ALA A 346 0.01 11.12 -34.46
C ALA A 346 -1.52 11.29 -34.43
N VAL A 347 -2.03 12.17 -35.31
CA VAL A 347 -3.46 12.46 -35.41
C VAL A 347 -4.21 11.23 -35.89
N SER A 348 -5.19 10.77 -35.09
CA SER A 348 -6.18 9.77 -35.49
C SER A 348 -7.42 9.93 -34.62
N SER A 349 -8.58 9.49 -35.13
CA SER A 349 -9.83 9.51 -34.36
C SER A 349 -9.70 8.78 -33.02
N LYS A 350 -8.96 7.66 -32.99
CA LYS A 350 -8.68 6.92 -31.77
C LYS A 350 -7.78 7.69 -30.79
N ALA A 351 -6.70 8.30 -31.28
CA ALA A 351 -5.79 9.06 -30.42
C ALA A 351 -6.46 10.30 -29.81
N ILE A 352 -7.37 10.96 -30.53
CA ILE A 352 -8.17 12.07 -30.00
C ILE A 352 -9.03 11.59 -28.82
N VAL A 353 -9.73 10.45 -28.96
CA VAL A 353 -10.52 9.85 -27.88
C VAL A 353 -9.64 9.48 -26.68
N VAL A 354 -8.43 8.95 -26.91
CA VAL A 354 -7.47 8.67 -25.82
C VAL A 354 -7.06 9.97 -25.11
N SER A 355 -6.80 11.05 -25.85
CA SER A 355 -6.51 12.37 -25.28
C SER A 355 -7.65 12.83 -24.37
N ASP A 356 -8.90 12.74 -24.85
CA ASP A 356 -10.07 13.22 -24.12
C ASP A 356 -10.32 12.39 -22.86
N TYR A 357 -10.14 11.08 -22.95
CA TYR A 357 -10.19 10.18 -21.80
C TYR A 357 -9.13 10.52 -20.75
N LEU A 358 -7.88 10.76 -21.14
CA LEU A 358 -6.80 11.12 -20.21
C LEU A 358 -7.03 12.51 -19.58
N LYS A 359 -7.52 13.49 -20.35
CA LYS A 359 -7.90 14.81 -19.83
C LYS A 359 -9.03 14.71 -18.81
N TRP A 360 -10.03 13.86 -19.07
CA TRP A 360 -11.12 13.58 -18.13
C TRP A 360 -10.62 12.89 -16.86
N ILE A 361 -9.71 11.92 -16.97
CA ILE A 361 -9.06 11.32 -15.79
C ILE A 361 -8.40 12.40 -14.94
N LEU A 362 -7.56 13.23 -15.56
CA LEU A 362 -6.74 14.22 -14.85
C LEU A 362 -7.54 15.38 -14.26
N SER A 363 -8.65 15.76 -14.89
CA SER A 363 -9.37 16.98 -14.54
C SER A 363 -10.69 16.72 -13.79
N THR A 364 -11.23 15.51 -13.89
CA THR A 364 -12.55 15.19 -13.35
C THR A 364 -12.53 13.92 -12.51
N TYR A 365 -12.08 12.80 -13.06
CA TYR A 365 -12.25 11.51 -12.39
C TYR A 365 -11.28 11.30 -11.22
N ALA A 366 -9.97 11.42 -11.45
CA ALA A 366 -8.99 11.21 -10.40
C ALA A 366 -9.16 12.18 -9.22
N PRO A 367 -9.40 13.50 -9.42
CA PRO A 367 -9.72 14.40 -8.33
C PRO A 367 -10.95 14.00 -7.50
N ALA A 368 -11.96 13.38 -8.13
CA ALA A 368 -13.20 12.98 -7.45
C ALA A 368 -13.15 11.58 -6.82
N ALA A 369 -12.37 10.66 -7.38
CA ALA A 369 -12.47 9.23 -7.06
C ALA A 369 -11.16 8.58 -6.58
N ALA A 370 -9.98 9.14 -6.86
CA ALA A 370 -8.71 8.46 -6.60
C ALA A 370 -8.55 8.07 -5.12
N GLU A 371 -8.82 9.01 -4.21
CA GLU A 371 -8.60 8.78 -2.77
C GLU A 371 -9.49 7.66 -2.21
N SER A 372 -10.76 7.60 -2.64
CA SER A 372 -11.69 6.55 -2.18
C SER A 372 -11.31 5.17 -2.71
N LEU A 373 -10.55 5.12 -3.80
CA LEU A 373 -9.98 3.91 -4.39
C LEU A 373 -8.58 3.58 -3.84
N GLY A 374 -8.03 4.39 -2.93
CA GLY A 374 -6.70 4.18 -2.33
C GLY A 374 -5.54 4.86 -3.07
N TYR A 375 -5.83 5.63 -4.12
CA TYR A 375 -4.85 6.33 -4.96
C TYR A 375 -4.73 7.81 -4.58
N ALA A 376 -3.62 8.43 -4.96
CA ALA A 376 -3.38 9.86 -4.79
C ALA A 376 -3.58 10.59 -6.13
N PRO A 377 -4.51 11.56 -6.21
CA PRO A 377 -4.62 12.39 -7.40
C PRO A 377 -3.34 13.23 -7.59
N LEU A 378 -2.95 13.44 -8.85
CA LEU A 378 -1.80 14.28 -9.16
C LEU A 378 -2.09 15.75 -8.83
N SER A 379 -1.06 16.48 -8.37
CA SER A 379 -1.15 17.92 -8.08
C SER A 379 0.16 18.63 -8.46
N GLY A 380 0.17 19.96 -8.44
CA GLY A 380 1.39 20.76 -8.70
C GLY A 380 2.01 20.51 -10.07
N ALA A 381 3.35 20.51 -10.13
CA ALA A 381 4.11 20.43 -11.38
C ALA A 381 3.82 19.17 -12.20
N ILE A 382 3.67 18.01 -11.56
CA ILE A 382 3.39 16.75 -12.27
C ILE A 382 2.00 16.76 -12.93
N LEU A 383 0.99 17.38 -12.30
CA LEU A 383 -0.34 17.52 -12.91
C LEU A 383 -0.29 18.45 -14.13
N THR A 384 0.47 19.54 -14.07
CA THR A 384 0.65 20.45 -15.21
C THR A 384 1.30 19.72 -16.39
N ILE A 385 2.38 18.96 -16.14
CA ILE A 385 3.05 18.15 -17.16
C ILE A 385 2.10 17.07 -17.71
N ALA A 386 1.34 16.41 -16.84
CA ALA A 386 0.34 15.41 -17.22
C ALA A 386 -0.69 15.98 -18.21
N LYS A 387 -1.28 17.14 -17.89
CA LYS A 387 -2.26 17.80 -18.75
C LYS A 387 -1.66 18.21 -20.10
N ASN A 388 -0.42 18.74 -20.08
CA ASN A 388 0.30 19.09 -21.31
C ASN A 388 0.55 17.86 -22.19
N ASN A 389 1.01 16.75 -21.61
CA ASN A 389 1.25 15.53 -22.36
C ASN A 389 -0.06 14.89 -22.85
N ALA A 390 -1.15 14.97 -22.08
CA ALA A 390 -2.46 14.51 -22.54
C ALA A 390 -2.95 15.30 -23.76
N MET A 391 -2.67 16.61 -23.84
CA MET A 391 -2.97 17.44 -25.03
C MET A 391 -2.14 17.06 -26.27
N ARG A 392 -0.95 16.46 -26.08
CA ARG A 392 -0.09 16.02 -27.18
C ARG A 392 -0.56 14.72 -27.82
N VAL A 393 -1.34 13.92 -27.10
CA VAL A 393 -1.92 12.69 -27.67
C VAL A 393 -2.89 13.06 -28.78
N GLY A 394 -2.65 12.55 -29.99
CA GLY A 394 -3.47 12.83 -31.17
C GLY A 394 -3.35 14.24 -31.76
N SER A 395 -2.37 15.05 -31.36
CA SER A 395 -2.21 16.44 -31.83
C SER A 395 -1.32 16.60 -33.08
N GLY A 396 -0.50 15.59 -33.40
CA GLY A 396 0.56 15.65 -34.40
C GLY A 396 1.92 16.13 -33.86
N ASN A 397 2.02 16.55 -32.59
CA ASN A 397 3.20 17.19 -31.97
C ASN A 397 3.90 16.39 -30.86
#